data_AF-A0A4U1C5Z2-F1
#
_entry.id   AF-A0A4U1C5Z2-F1
#
_cell.length_a   1.000
_cell.length_b   1.000
_cell.length_c   1.000
_cell.angle_alpha   90.00
_cell.angle_beta   90.00
_cell.angle_gamma   90.00
#
_symmetry.space_group_name_H-M   'P 1'
#
loop_
_entity.id
_entity.type
_entity.pdbx_description
1 polymer ?
#
loop_
_entity_poly.entity_id
_entity_poly.type
_entity_poly.pdbx_seq_one_letter_code
_entity_poly.pdbx_strand_id
1 'polypeptide(L)' 'MKPLITIIKPILILFLVVNLFFWMVYHASGHKIPVQTDLTFGFISLFLGLGILFLYLKKL' A
#
# COMPACT_ATOMS: atom_id res chain seq x y z
N MET A 1 -6.25 -23.11 1.16
CA MET A 1 -5.20 -22.06 1.16
C MET A 1 -5.13 -21.27 -0.15
N LYS A 2 -5.16 -21.91 -1.34
CA LYS A 2 -5.10 -21.22 -2.64
C LYS A 2 -6.20 -20.15 -2.89
N PRO A 3 -7.50 -20.36 -2.59
CA PRO A 3 -8.52 -19.36 -2.90
C PRO A 3 -8.40 -18.10 -2.01
N LEU A 4 -7.98 -18.28 -0.76
CA LEU A 4 -7.77 -17.17 0.17
C LEU A 4 -6.66 -16.22 -0.30
N ILE A 5 -5.54 -16.75 -0.80
CA ILE A 5 -4.43 -15.94 -1.36
C ILE A 5 -4.88 -15.22 -2.63
N THR A 6 -5.72 -15.85 -3.46
CA THR A 6 -6.28 -15.24 -4.66
C THR A 6 -7.17 -14.04 -4.35
N ILE A 7 -7.83 -14.02 -3.19
CA ILE A 7 -8.70 -12.91 -2.75
C ILE A 7 -7.92 -11.83 -1.99
N ILE A 8 -7.04 -12.21 -1.05
CA ILE A 8 -6.31 -11.24 -0.21
C ILE A 8 -5.36 -10.39 -1.05
N LYS A 9 -4.69 -10.99 -2.04
CA LYS A 9 -3.71 -10.28 -2.88
C LYS A 9 -4.31 -9.05 -3.61
N PRO A 10 -5.40 -9.15 -4.38
CA PRO A 10 -5.98 -7.97 -5.03
C PRO A 10 -6.49 -6.94 -4.02
N ILE A 11 -6.94 -7.35 -2.84
CA ILE A 11 -7.33 -6.42 -1.76
C ILE A 11 -6.13 -5.61 -1.27
N LEU A 12 -4.98 -6.25 -1.01
CA LEU A 12 -3.76 -5.55 -0.61
C LEU A 12 -3.25 -4.61 -1.71
N ILE A 13 -3.31 -5.03 -2.97
CA ILE A 13 -2.95 -4.19 -4.12
C ILE A 13 -3.88 -2.97 -4.20
N LEU A 14 -5.19 -3.17 -4.04
CA LEU A 14 -6.16 -2.07 -4.06
C LEU A 14 -5.86 -1.05 -2.96
N PHE A 15 -5.62 -1.50 -1.73
CA PHE A 15 -5.24 -0.61 -0.64
C PHE A 15 -3.93 0.14 -0.91
N LEU A 16 -2.94 -0.52 -1.51
CA LEU A 16 -1.67 0.12 -1.87
C LEU A 16 -1.89 1.23 -2.91
N VAL A 17 -2.66 0.95 -3.96
CA VAL A 17 -2.99 1.92 -5.01
C VAL A 17 -3.74 3.12 -4.43
N VAL A 18 -4.73 2.88 -3.57
CA VAL A 18 -5.48 3.95 -2.91
C VAL A 18 -4.57 4.80 -2.02
N ASN A 19 -3.69 4.18 -1.23
CA ASN A 19 -2.75 4.88 -0.37
C ASN A 19 -1.79 5.78 -1.18
N LEU A 20 -1.22 5.26 -2.26
CA LEU A 20 -0.33 6.01 -3.16
C LEU A 20 -1.05 7.13 -3.90
N PHE A 21 -2.30 6.90 -4.31
CA PHE A 21 -3.13 7.94 -4.94
C PHE A 21 -3.34 9.11 -3.99
N PHE A 22 -3.78 8.85 -2.75
CA PHE A 22 -3.96 9.92 -1.76
C PHE A 22 -2.64 10.62 -1.43
N TRP A 23 -1.55 9.87 -1.26
CA TRP A 23 -0.22 10.46 -1.05
C TRP A 23 0.14 11.44 -2.17
N MET A 24 -0.07 11.05 -3.44
CA MET A 24 0.16 11.92 -4.60
C MET A 24 -0.75 13.14 -4.60
N VAL A 25 -2.05 12.98 -4.33
CA VAL A 25 -3.01 14.09 -4.24
C VAL A 25 -2.63 15.09 -3.16
N TYR A 26 -2.20 14.62 -1.98
CA TYR A 26 -1.71 15.48 -0.91
C TYR A 26 -0.49 16.28 -1.35
N HIS A 27 0.49 15.66 -2.03
CA HIS A 27 1.69 16.35 -2.53
C HIS A 27 1.38 17.33 -3.66
N ALA A 28 0.40 17.02 -4.51
CA ALA A 28 -0.04 17.90 -5.58
C ALA A 28 -0.87 19.09 -5.08
N SER A 29 -1.42 19.02 -3.87
CA SER A 29 -2.28 20.08 -3.30
C SER A 29 -1.53 21.38 -2.96
N GLY A 30 -0.19 21.38 -2.98
CA GLY A 30 0.65 22.54 -2.66
C GLY A 30 0.71 22.89 -1.16
N HIS A 31 -0.02 22.17 -0.31
CA HIS A 31 0.04 22.36 1.15
C HIS A 31 1.30 21.72 1.72
N LYS A 32 1.87 22.35 2.76
CA LYS A 32 2.96 21.73 3.53
C LYS A 32 2.42 20.52 4.29
N ILE A 33 2.83 19.33 3.88
CA ILE A 33 2.41 18.08 4.52
C ILE A 33 3.17 17.91 5.84
N PRO A 34 2.49 17.59 6.96
CA PRO A 34 3.16 17.23 8.19
C PRO A 34 4.04 15.99 7.99
N VAL A 35 5.28 16.02 8.49
CA VAL A 35 6.24 14.91 8.37
C VAL A 35 5.67 13.58 8.88
N GLN A 36 4.89 13.63 9.96
CA GLN A 36 4.22 12.45 10.52
C GLN A 36 3.24 11.82 9.52
N THR A 37 2.46 12.63 8.80
CA THR A 37 1.51 12.17 7.79
C THR A 37 2.23 11.54 6.61
N ASP A 38 3.31 12.17 6.13
CA ASP A 38 4.12 11.65 5.02
C ASP A 38 4.78 10.31 5.37
N LEU A 39 5.38 10.21 6.56
CA LEU A 39 5.92 8.96 7.09
C LEU A 39 4.83 7.88 7.24
N THR A 40 3.61 8.25 7.63
CA THR A 40 2.49 7.31 7.75
C THR A 40 2.14 6.70 6.38
N PHE A 41 2.07 7.52 5.33
CA PHE A 41 1.88 7.02 3.96
C PHE A 41 3.02 6.06 3.54
N GLY A 42 4.26 6.40 3.89
CA GLY A 42 5.43 5.55 3.64
C GLY A 42 5.34 4.20 4.35
N PHE A 43 5.08 4.18 5.66
CA PHE A 43 4.96 2.94 6.43
C PHE A 43 3.81 2.07 5.94
N ILE A 44 2.63 2.64 5.67
CA ILE A 44 1.48 1.89 5.13
C ILE A 44 1.85 1.25 3.79
N SER A 45 2.49 2.01 2.89
CA SER A 45 2.94 1.48 1.58
C SER A 45 3.95 0.35 1.74
N LEU A 46 4.89 0.47 2.68
CA LEU A 46 5.89 -0.54 2.96
C LEU A 46 5.25 -1.85 3.45
N PHE A 47 4.34 -1.78 4.44
CA PHE A 47 3.67 -2.97 4.97
C PHE A 47 2.79 -3.66 3.92
N LEU A 48 2.06 -2.89 3.13
CA LEU A 48 1.25 -3.43 2.03
C LEU A 48 2.14 -4.08 0.96
N GLY A 49 3.23 -3.43 0.57
CA GLY A 49 4.22 -3.97 -0.37
C GLY A 49 4.86 -5.26 0.12
N LEU A 50 5.30 -5.31 1.38
CA LEU A 50 5.86 -6.52 2.00
C LEU A 50 4.82 -7.66 2.07
N GLY A 51 3.57 -7.34 2.40
CA GLY A 51 2.48 -8.32 2.40
C GLY A 51 2.23 -8.92 1.01
N ILE A 52 2.22 -8.09 -0.03
CA ILE A 52 2.08 -8.54 -1.42
C ILE A 52 3.28 -9.42 -1.82
N LEU A 53 4.50 -8.99 -1.51
CA LEU A 53 5.72 -9.73 -1.81
C LEU A 53 5.71 -11.11 -1.15
N PHE A 54 5.36 -11.18 0.14
CA PHE A 54 5.23 -12.43 0.88
C PHE A 54 4.22 -13.38 0.25
N LEU A 55 3.05 -12.87 -0.16
CA LEU A 55 2.04 -13.67 -0.85
C LEU A 55 2.49 -14.14 -2.24
N TYR A 56 3.36 -13.38 -2.91
CA TYR A 56 3.94 -13.77 -4.20
C TYR A 56 4.97 -14.90 -4.03
N LEU A 57 5.86 -14.78 -3.03
CA LEU A 57 6.87 -15.79 -2.70
C LEU A 57 6.24 -17.10 -2.22
N LYS A 58 5.14 -17.05 -1.44
CA LYS A 58 4.37 -18.24 -1.00
C LYS A 58 3.65 -18.98 -2.14
N LYS A 59 3.55 -18.38 -3.32
CA LYS A 59 2.88 -18.97 -4.49
C LYS A 59 3.86 -19.66 -5.45
N LEU A 60 5.16 -19.40 -5.33
CA LEU A 60 6.26 -20.18 -5.91
C LEU A 60 6.45 -21.47 -5.10
#